data_AF-A0AAD9HH92-F1
#
_entry.id   AF-A0AAD9HH92-F1
#
_cell.length_a   1.000
_cell.length_b   1.000
_cell.length_c   1.000
_cell.angle_alpha   90.00
_cell.angle_beta   90.00
_cell.angle_gamma   90.00
#
_symmetry.space_group_name_H-M   'P 1'
#
loop_
_entity.id
_entity.type
_entity.pdbx_description
1 polymer ?
#
loop_
_entity_poly.entity_id
_entity_poly.type
_entity_poly.pdbx_seq_one_letter_code
_entity_poly.pdbx_strand_id
1 'polypeptide(L)' 'MSTSNSQEPTTGAPKEVDDSYAESKAKFESKAKSEYFDPCQELAQKSIKCLHRNGGDKTMCGDYFQ' A
#
# COMPACT_ATOMS: atom_id res chain seq x y z
N MET A 1 -24.85 -3.83 -13.74
CA MET A 1 -24.97 -2.60 -12.94
C MET A 1 -23.64 -2.41 -12.24
N SER A 2 -22.88 -1.45 -12.75
CA SER A 2 -21.52 -1.13 -12.33
C SER A 2 -21.53 -0.40 -11.01
N THR A 3 -20.74 -0.85 -10.04
CA THR A 3 -20.31 -0.02 -8.92
C THR A 3 -18.80 -0.13 -8.82
N SER A 4 -18.10 0.75 -9.54
CA SER A 4 -16.71 1.10 -9.24
C SER A 4 -16.68 1.75 -7.86
N ASN A 5 -16.05 1.10 -6.89
CA ASN A 5 -15.63 1.77 -5.67
C ASN A 5 -14.19 2.25 -5.91
N SER A 6 -14.06 3.42 -6.52
CA SER A 6 -12.80 4.15 -6.59
C SER A 6 -12.41 4.55 -5.17
N GLN A 7 -11.52 3.79 -4.52
CA GLN A 7 -10.78 4.33 -3.38
C GLN A 7 -9.72 5.27 -3.94
N GLU A 8 -10.08 6.56 -4.00
CA GLU A 8 -9.11 7.64 -4.03
C GLU A 8 -8.09 7.45 -2.90
N PRO A 9 -6.79 7.69 -3.15
CA PRO A 9 -5.87 7.96 -2.05
C PRO A 9 -6.24 9.34 -1.54
N THR A 10 -7.07 9.40 -0.50
CA THR A 10 -7.39 10.65 0.20
C THR A 10 -6.11 11.19 0.80
N THR A 11 -5.45 12.05 0.03
CA THR A 11 -4.30 12.85 0.44
C THR A 11 -4.86 14.00 1.27
N GLY A 12 -5.38 13.67 2.45
CA GLY A 12 -5.87 14.62 3.43
C GLY A 12 -5.09 14.40 4.72
N ALA A 13 -3.84 14.86 4.77
CA ALA A 13 -3.12 14.93 6.03
C ALA A 13 -3.91 15.87 6.97
N PRO A 14 -4.36 15.41 8.15
CA PRO A 14 -4.86 16.30 9.17
C PRO A 14 -3.74 17.28 9.52
N LYS A 15 -4.04 18.59 9.54
CA LYS A 15 -3.06 19.63 9.87
C LYS A 15 -2.72 19.70 11.37
N GLU A 16 -3.33 18.85 12.18
CA GLU A 16 -3.03 18.67 13.60
C GLU A 16 -2.70 17.19 13.79
N VAL A 17 -1.44 16.90 14.08
CA VAL A 17 -1.00 15.55 14.43
C VAL A 17 -1.41 15.33 15.87
N ASP A 18 -2.41 14.51 16.13
CA ASP A 18 -2.81 14.22 17.51
C ASP A 18 -1.66 13.51 18.25
N ASP A 19 -1.57 13.74 19.56
CA ASP A 19 -0.51 13.16 20.39
C ASP A 19 -0.46 11.63 20.30
N SER A 20 -1.60 10.97 20.05
CA SER A 20 -1.68 9.51 19.90
C SER A 20 -1.05 9.04 18.59
N TYR A 21 -1.17 9.80 17.50
CA TYR A 21 -0.44 9.55 16.26
C TYR A 21 1.06 9.77 16.46
N ALA A 22 1.46 10.84 17.15
CA ALA A 22 2.88 11.12 17.42
C ALA A 22 3.53 9.99 18.24
N GLU A 23 2.85 9.50 19.28
CA GLU A 23 3.28 8.36 20.09
C GLU A 23 3.36 7.07 19.25
N SER A 24 2.32 6.79 18.45
CA SER A 24 2.27 5.60 17.59
C SER A 24 3.38 5.61 16.55
N LYS A 25 3.69 6.77 15.98
CA LYS A 25 4.79 6.97 15.04
C LYS A 25 6.14 6.71 15.72
N ALA A 26 6.38 7.29 16.89
CA ALA A 26 7.62 7.07 17.64
C ALA A 26 7.83 5.57 17.96
N LYS A 27 6.78 4.89 18.40
CA LYS A 27 6.80 3.43 18.63
C LYS A 27 7.07 2.65 17.35
N PHE A 28 6.47 3.03 16.22
CA PHE A 28 6.70 2.36 14.94
C PHE A 28 8.15 2.50 14.48
N GLU A 29 8.71 3.71 14.49
CA GLU A 29 10.08 3.99 14.06
C GLU A 29 11.14 3.34 14.96
N SER A 30 10.82 3.11 16.25
CA SER A 30 11.71 2.40 17.18
C SER A 30 11.80 0.88 16.93
N LYS A 31 10.90 0.30 16.14
CA LYS A 31 10.94 -1.14 15.85
C LYS A 31 12.13 -1.46 14.95
N ALA A 32 12.79 -2.58 15.23
CA ALA A 32 13.82 -3.10 14.34
C ALA A 32 13.24 -3.35 12.95
N LYS A 33 14.01 -2.99 11.92
CA LYS A 33 13.67 -3.33 10.54
C LYS A 33 13.75 -4.85 10.38
N SER A 34 12.99 -5.39 9.42
CA SER A 34 13.07 -6.81 9.08
C SER A 34 14.51 -7.19 8.75
N GLU A 35 15.01 -8.25 9.39
CA GLU A 35 16.31 -8.84 9.07
C GLU A 35 16.24 -9.73 7.81
N TYR A 36 15.02 -10.09 7.39
CA TYR A 36 14.77 -10.97 6.25
C TYR A 36 14.16 -10.20 5.09
N PHE A 37 14.63 -10.54 3.89
CA PHE A 37 14.04 -10.04 2.66
C PHE A 37 12.70 -10.76 2.41
N ASP A 38 11.64 -9.98 2.22
CA ASP A 38 10.35 -10.52 1.78
C ASP A 38 10.35 -10.63 0.24
N PRO A 39 10.41 -11.85 -0.33
CA PRO A 39 10.39 -12.04 -1.78
C PRO A 39 9.08 -11.57 -2.44
N CYS A 40 8.00 -11.45 -1.67
CA CYS A 40 6.71 -10.97 -2.14
C CYS A 40 6.66 -9.44 -2.25
N GLN A 41 7.46 -8.69 -1.48
CA GLN A 41 7.36 -7.24 -1.38
C GLN A 41 7.55 -6.55 -2.75
N GLU A 42 8.57 -6.95 -3.50
CA GLU A 42 8.87 -6.41 -4.83
C GLU A 42 7.81 -6.80 -5.88
N LEU A 43 7.32 -8.04 -5.82
CA LEU A 43 6.26 -8.52 -6.71
C LEU A 43 4.93 -7.84 -6.42
N ALA A 44 4.60 -7.62 -5.14
CA ALA A 44 3.43 -6.87 -4.70
C ALA A 44 3.48 -5.42 -5.21
N GLN A 45 4.63 -4.75 -5.11
CA GLN A 45 4.77 -3.40 -5.67
C GLN A 45 4.56 -3.37 -7.18
N LYS A 46 5.06 -4.38 -7.91
CA LYS A 46 4.87 -4.49 -9.36
C LYS A 46 3.42 -4.81 -9.74
N SER A 47 2.77 -5.70 -8.99
CA SER A 47 1.37 -6.07 -9.21
C SER A 47 0.43 -4.88 -8.97
N ILE A 48 0.65 -4.09 -7.91
CA ILE A 48 -0.12 -2.86 -7.63
C ILE A 48 0.03 -1.85 -8.78
N LYS A 49 1.27 -1.63 -9.26
CA LYS A 49 1.53 -0.73 -10.39
C LYS A 49 0.82 -1.21 -11.67
N CYS A 50 0.81 -2.51 -11.91
CA CYS A 50 0.11 -3.10 -13.05
C CYS A 50 -1.40 -2.94 -12.93
N LEU A 51 -1.99 -3.20 -11.76
CA LEU A 51 -3.42 -3.01 -11.52
C LEU A 51 -3.85 -1.56 -11.73
N HIS A 52 -3.07 -0.59 -11.24
CA HIS A 52 -3.35 0.83 -11.46
C HIS A 52 -3.37 1.22 -12.95
N ARG A 53 -2.55 0.57 -13.78
CA ARG A 53 -2.46 0.84 -15.22
C ARG A 53 -3.56 0.15 -16.03
N ASN A 54 -4.10 -0.96 -15.52
CA ASN A 54 -5.06 -1.80 -16.23
C ASN A 54 -6.46 -1.77 -15.59
N GLY A 55 -6.79 -0.73 -14.82
CA GLY A 55 -8.12 -0.59 -14.22
C GLY A 55 -8.49 -1.71 -13.23
N GLY A 56 -7.49 -2.35 -12.62
CA GLY A 56 -7.68 -3.48 -11.71
C GLY A 56 -7.78 -4.85 -12.38
N ASP A 57 -7.55 -4.96 -13.69
CA ASP A 57 -7.56 -6.26 -14.37
C ASP A 57 -6.36 -7.13 -13.96
N LYS A 58 -6.66 -8.20 -13.21
CA LYS A 58 -5.68 -9.16 -12.70
C LYS A 58 -5.11 -10.07 -13.80
N THR A 59 -5.86 -10.29 -14.88
CA THR A 59 -5.43 -11.20 -15.96
C THR A 59 -4.22 -10.64 -16.71
N MET A 60 -4.15 -9.31 -16.84
CA MET A 60 -3.03 -8.57 -17.43
C MET A 60 -1.78 -8.51 -16.53
N CYS A 61 -1.92 -8.91 -15.27
CA CYS A 61 -0.87 -8.79 -14.24
C CYS A 61 -0.45 -10.13 -13.63
N GLY A 62 -0.88 -11.25 -14.24
CA GLY A 62 -0.70 -12.61 -13.71
C GLY A 62 0.75 -12.98 -13.38
N ASP A 63 1.71 -12.45 -14.14
CA ASP A 63 3.15 -12.66 -13.93
C ASP A 63 3.66 -12.14 -12.58
N TYR A 64 2.94 -11.23 -11.93
CA TYR A 64 3.29 -10.68 -10.62
C TYR A 64 2.60 -11.41 -9.45
N PHE A 65 1.76 -12.40 -9.72
CA PHE A 65 1.00 -13.17 -8.73
C PHE A 65 1.37 -14.66 -8.70
N GLN A 66 2.49 -15.04 -9.32
CA GLN A 66 3.03 -16.40 -9.30
C GLN A 66 3.79 -16.68 -8.00
#